data_AF-A0A316VIX8-F1
#
_entry.id   AF-A0A316VIX8-F1
#
_cell.length_a   1.000
_cell.length_b   1.000
_cell.length_c   1.000
_cell.angle_alpha   90.00
_cell.angle_beta   90.00
_cell.angle_gamma   90.00
#
_symmetry.space_group_name_H-M   'P 1'
#
loop_
_entity.id
_entity.type
_entity.pdbx_description
1 polymer ?
#
loop_
_entity_poly.entity_id
_entity_poly.type
_entity_poly.pdbx_seq_one_letter_code
_entity_poly.pdbx_strand_id
1 'polypeptide(L)' 'SGEKDIEDILRKEFAPKQMQVQDVSGGCGSFYSIVIVSSKFKGITTVKAHRLVNAALKDIIKEIHGLQLRT' A
#
# COMPACT_ATOMS: atom_id res chain seq x y z
N SER A 1 -10.18 -9.04 -5.74
CA SER A 1 -10.66 -7.84 -5.02
C SER A 1 -9.49 -6.88 -4.97
N GLY A 2 -9.74 -5.57 -5.04
CA GLY A 2 -8.65 -4.59 -5.11
C GLY A 2 -7.65 -4.70 -3.94
N GLU A 3 -8.12 -5.12 -2.77
CA GLU A 3 -7.27 -5.42 -1.60
C GLU A 3 -6.21 -6.48 -1.91
N LYS A 4 -6.63 -7.57 -2.56
CA LYS A 4 -5.75 -8.70 -2.89
C LYS A 4 -4.71 -8.32 -3.95
N ASP A 5 -5.12 -7.51 -4.94
CA ASP A 5 -4.22 -7.01 -5.98
C ASP A 5 -3.14 -6.09 -5.37
N ILE A 6 -3.54 -5.20 -4.46
CA ILE A 6 -2.62 -4.36 -3.68
C ILE A 6 -1.69 -5.23 -2.83
N GLU A 7 -2.22 -6.22 -2.11
CA GLU A 7 -1.42 -7.11 -1.29
C GLU A 7 -0.35 -7.85 -2.10
N ASP A 8 -0.72 -8.40 -3.26
CA ASP A 8 0.20 -9.18 -4.10
C ASP A 8 1.34 -8.30 -4.66
N ILE A 9 1.03 -7.09 -5.11
CA ILE A 9 2.04 -6.11 -5.55
C ILE A 9 3.01 -5.76 -4.42
N LEU A 10 2.47 -5.42 -3.23
CA LEU A 10 3.29 -5.02 -2.09
C LEU A 10 4.11 -6.18 -1.52
N ARG A 11 3.57 -7.41 -1.53
CA ARG A 11 4.30 -8.61 -1.13
C ARG A 11 5.49 -8.86 -2.03
N LYS A 12 5.29 -8.74 -3.34
CA LYS A 12 6.34 -8.96 -4.34
C LYS A 12 7.45 -7.90 -4.26
N GLU A 13 7.08 -6.63 -4.09
CA GLU A 13 8.04 -5.53 -4.08
C GLU A 13 8.78 -5.37 -2.74
N PHE A 14 8.08 -5.50 -1.62
CA PHE A 14 8.61 -5.11 -0.31
C PHE A 14 8.90 -6.27 0.63
N ALA A 15 8.49 -7.50 0.30
CA ALA A 15 8.60 -8.67 1.17
C ALA A 15 8.30 -8.32 2.65
N PRO A 16 7.11 -7.76 2.94
CA PRO A 16 6.79 -7.21 4.25
C PRO A 16 6.72 -8.33 5.30
N LYS A 17 7.19 -8.02 6.51
CA LYS A 17 7.02 -8.89 7.68
C LYS A 17 5.58 -8.90 8.16
N GLN A 18 4.93 -7.73 8.11
CA GLN A 18 3.52 -7.57 8.41
C GLN A 18 2.89 -6.64 7.39
N MET A 19 1.68 -6.96 6.97
CA MET A 19 0.92 -6.13 6.05
C MET A 19 -0.57 -6.31 6.32
N GLN A 20 -1.31 -5.21 6.22
CA GLN A 20 -2.76 -5.19 6.28
C GLN A 20 -3.26 -4.21 5.22
N VAL A 21 -4.17 -4.68 4.38
CA VAL A 21 -4.87 -3.88 3.38
C VAL A 21 -6.36 -4.01 3.66
N GLN A 22 -7.06 -2.89 3.73
CA GLN A 22 -8.50 -2.86 4.01
C GLN A 22 -9.17 -1.82 3.13
N ASP A 23 -10.27 -2.19 2.47
CA ASP A 23 -11.19 -1.23 1.86
C ASP A 23 -11.93 -0.45 2.96
N VAL A 24 -11.74 0.87 2.99
CA VAL A 24 -12.43 1.78 3.92
C VAL A 24 -13.41 2.71 3.20
N SER A 25 -13.70 2.42 1.92
CA SER A 25 -14.72 3.11 1.13
C SER A 25 -16.13 2.52 1.25
N GLY A 26 -16.33 1.55 2.14
CA GLY A 26 -17.61 0.87 2.31
C GLY A 26 -17.94 -0.11 1.18
N GLY A 27 -16.93 -0.70 0.52
CA GLY A 27 -17.10 -1.72 -0.52
C GLY A 27 -17.14 -1.18 -1.95
N CYS A 28 -16.94 0.13 -2.14
CA CYS A 28 -16.84 0.74 -3.47
C CYS A 28 -15.44 0.53 -4.09
N GLY A 29 -14.46 0.11 -3.30
CA GLY A 29 -13.07 -0.06 -3.74
C GLY A 29 -12.39 1.24 -4.14
N SER A 30 -12.88 2.39 -3.65
CA SER A 30 -12.39 3.71 -4.02
C SER A 30 -11.38 4.29 -3.03
N PHE A 31 -11.26 3.70 -1.83
CA PHE A 31 -10.30 4.12 -0.81
C PHE A 31 -9.80 2.96 0.03
N TYR A 32 -8.48 2.80 0.11
CA TYR A 32 -7.83 1.72 0.86
C TYR A 32 -6.97 2.23 2.01
N SER A 33 -6.99 1.54 3.13
CA SER A 33 -6.05 1.73 4.25
C SER A 33 -5.01 0.61 4.22
N ILE A 34 -3.74 1.01 4.15
CA ILE A 34 -2.59 0.11 4.01
C ILE A 34 -1.65 0.34 5.19
N VAL A 35 -1.37 -0.73 5.92
CA VAL A 35 -0.33 -0.79 6.94
C VAL A 35 0.70 -1.79 6.46
N ILE A 36 1.97 -1.38 6.36
CA ILE A 36 3.03 -2.25 5.85
C ILE A 36 4.31 -2.08 6.67
N VAL A 37 4.83 -3.19 7.18
CA VAL A 37 6.09 -3.25 7.92
C VAL A 37 7.09 -4.06 7.11
N SER A 38 8.13 -3.41 6.60
CA SER A 38 9.21 -4.07 5.87
C SER A 38 10.57 -3.61 6.37
N SER A 39 11.54 -4.52 6.32
CA SER A 39 12.95 -4.17 6.56
C SER A 39 13.50 -3.17 5.55
N LYS A 40 12.87 -3.05 4.36
CA LYS A 40 13.23 -2.04 3.36
C LYS A 40 12.93 -0.60 3.79
N PHE A 41 12.07 -0.39 4.78
CA PHE A 41 11.78 0.94 5.32
C PHE A 41 12.72 1.35 6.45
N LYS A 42 13.57 0.43 6.92
CA LYS A 42 14.53 0.71 7.99
C LYS A 42 15.60 1.68 7.47
N GLY A 43 15.76 2.81 8.16
CA GLY A 43 16.79 3.82 7.83
C GLY A 43 16.40 4.78 6.70
N ILE A 44 15.15 4.77 6.24
CA ILE A 44 14.62 5.81 5.35
C ILE A 44 13.52 6.61 6.04
N THR A 45 13.30 7.85 5.58
CA THR A 45 12.22 8.69 6.12
C THR A 45 10.85 8.16 5.70
N THR A 46 9.82 8.44 6.50
CA THR A 46 8.42 8.09 6.20
C THR A 46 8.00 8.58 4.82
N VAL A 47 8.40 9.80 4.42
CA VAL A 47 8.12 10.35 3.09
C VAL A 47 8.74 9.48 1.99
N LYS A 48 9.98 9.01 2.17
CA LYS A 48 10.65 8.15 1.17
C LYS A 48 9.97 6.78 1.10
N ALA A 49 9.60 6.20 2.23
CA ALA A 49 8.84 4.94 2.28
C ALA A 49 7.49 5.10 1.55
N HIS A 50 6.75 6.16 1.82
CA HIS A 50 5.49 6.46 1.15
C HIS A 50 5.66 6.62 -0.36
N ARG A 51 6.73 7.30 -0.82
CA ARG A 51 7.03 7.42 -2.26
C ARG A 51 7.31 6.07 -2.91
N LEU A 52 8.02 5.16 -2.23
CA LEU A 52 8.29 3.82 -2.74
C LEU A 52 7.01 3.01 -2.90
N VAL A 53 6.16 3.00 -1.87
CA VAL A 53 4.88 2.29 -1.89
C VAL A 53 3.94 2.88 -2.95
N ASN A 54 3.83 4.20 -3.02
CA ASN A 54 3.02 4.86 -4.05
C ASN A 54 3.54 4.59 -5.47
N ALA A 55 4.86 4.44 -5.64
CA ALA A 55 5.44 4.08 -6.93
C ALA A 55 5.07 2.65 -7.34
N ALA A 56 5.08 1.70 -6.40
CA ALA A 56 4.66 0.32 -6.64
C ALA A 56 3.16 0.22 -6.97
N LEU A 57 2.34 1.06 -6.32
CA LEU A 57 0.88 1.09 -6.51
C LEU A 57 0.43 2.10 -7.57
N LYS A 58 1.35 2.67 -8.37
CA LYS A 58 1.03 3.78 -9.28
C LYS A 58 -0.12 3.47 -10.24
N ASP A 59 -0.22 2.24 -10.71
CA ASP A 59 -1.29 1.86 -11.64
C ASP A 59 -2.63 1.66 -10.95
N ILE A 60 -2.64 1.11 -9.72
CA ILE A 60 -3.84 1.00 -8.88
C ILE A 60 -4.33 2.40 -8.45
N ILE A 61 -3.41 3.30 -8.08
CA ILE A 61 -3.71 4.66 -7.62
C ILE A 61 -4.48 5.47 -8.68
N LYS A 62 -4.29 5.19 -9.97
CA LYS A 62 -5.04 5.86 -11.05
C LYS A 62 -6.52 5.50 -11.04
N GLU A 63 -6.88 4.33 -10.52
CA GLU A 63 -8.26 3.82 -10.53
C GLU A 63 -9.00 4.10 -9.22
N ILE A 64 -8.30 4.50 -8.16
CA ILE A 64 -8.88 4.73 -6.83
C ILE A 64 -8.87 6.22 -6.47
N HIS A 65 -9.82 6.66 -5.64
CA HIS A 65 -9.94 8.07 -5.22
C HIS A 65 -8.82 8.50 -4.27
N GLY A 66 -8.30 7.55 -3.48
CA GLY A 66 -7.20 7.80 -2.55
C GLY A 66 -6.82 6.57 -1.74
N LEU A 67 -5.74 6.68 -0.97
CA LEU A 67 -5.35 5.66 0.00
C LEU A 67 -4.73 6.30 1.23
N GLN A 68 -4.80 5.59 2.35
CA GLN A 68 -4.06 5.91 3.56
C GLN A 68 -2.94 4.91 3.74
N LEU A 69 -1.71 5.40 3.91
CA LEU A 69 -0.52 4.55 4.06
C LEU A 69 0.14 4.78 5.42
N ARG A 70 0.52 3.68 6.09
CA ARG A 70 1.37 3.66 7.28
C ARG A 70 2.52 2.67 7.05
N THR A 71 3.76 3.17 7.10
CA THR A 71 5.02 2.42 6.90
C THR A 71 5.91 2.46 8.14
#